data_AF-A0AAJ5PSZ1-F1
#
_entry.id   AF-A0AAJ5PSZ1-F1
#
_cell.length_a   1.000
_cell.length_b   1.000
_cell.length_c   1.000
_cell.angle_alpha   90.00
_cell.angle_beta   90.00
_cell.angle_gamma   90.00
#
_symmetry.space_group_name_H-M   'P 1'
#
loop_
_entity.id
_entity.type
_entity.pdbx_description
1 polymer ?
#
loop_
_entity_poly.entity_id
_entity_poly.type
_entity_poly.pdbx_seq_one_letter_code
_entity_poly.pdbx_strand_id
1 'polypeptide(L)'
;MLNFTYRKKNKPTNILSFPCNQFIRRHHKLLGDLVLCKKIIEKESLKYDKLLESHWAHITIHGTLHLLGYDHQNNQETDIMEKIENKIMLSLNYKQPHILKSY
;
A
#
# COMPACT_ATOMS: atom_id res chain seq x y z
N MET A 1 -13.30 -9.75 12.59
CA MET A 1 -12.82 -9.03 11.38
C MET A 1 -11.30 -8.91 11.45
N LEU A 2 -10.54 -9.21 10.38
CA LEU A 2 -9.06 -9.32 10.43
C LEU A 2 -8.35 -8.10 11.04
N ASN A 3 -8.80 -6.88 10.72
CA ASN A 3 -8.18 -5.64 11.24
C ASN A 3 -8.26 -5.56 12.78
N PHE A 4 -9.33 -6.08 13.38
CA PHE A 4 -9.44 -6.17 14.83
C PHE A 4 -8.51 -7.24 15.39
N THR A 5 -8.47 -8.44 14.79
CA THR A 5 -7.64 -9.55 15.25
C THR A 5 -6.16 -9.17 15.32
N TYR A 6 -5.63 -8.57 14.24
CA TYR A 6 -4.19 -8.33 14.07
C TYR A 6 -3.72 -6.91 14.38
N ARG A 7 -4.59 -5.89 14.28
CA ARG A 7 -4.23 -4.48 14.52
C ARG A 7 -5.04 -3.83 15.63
N LYS A 8 -5.92 -4.57 16.30
CA LYS A 8 -6.85 -4.08 17.35
C LYS A 8 -7.72 -2.90 16.91
N LYS A 9 -7.94 -2.75 15.60
CA LYS A 9 -8.78 -1.69 15.01
C LYS A 9 -10.13 -2.26 14.60
N ASN A 10 -11.19 -1.86 15.29
CA ASN A 10 -12.57 -2.28 14.99
C ASN A 10 -13.20 -1.45 13.84
N LYS A 11 -12.52 -1.41 12.69
CA LYS A 11 -13.03 -0.77 11.46
C LYS A 11 -12.49 -1.50 10.22
N PRO A 12 -13.24 -1.56 9.10
CA PRO A 12 -12.70 -2.09 7.86
C PRO A 12 -11.55 -1.21 7.37
N THR A 13 -10.66 -1.80 6.57
CA THR A 13 -9.55 -1.10 5.93
C THR A 13 -9.43 -1.61 4.49
N ASN A 14 -8.83 -0.81 3.61
CA ASN A 14 -8.60 -1.16 2.21
C ASN A 14 -7.55 -2.27 2.06
N ILE A 15 -6.49 -2.24 2.88
CA ILE A 15 -5.40 -3.22 2.87
C ILE A 15 -4.89 -3.57 4.26
N LEU A 16 -4.42 -4.81 4.42
CA LEU A 16 -3.55 -5.27 5.49
C LEU A 16 -2.33 -5.97 4.90
N SER A 17 -1.13 -5.59 5.35
CA SER A 17 0.13 -6.25 5.01
C SER A 17 0.63 -7.11 6.17
N PHE A 18 1.01 -8.34 5.86
CA PHE A 18 1.55 -9.34 6.78
C PHE A 18 2.94 -9.77 6.32
N PRO A 19 4.02 -9.09 6.75
CA PRO A 19 5.37 -9.42 6.32
C PRO A 19 5.79 -10.82 6.78
N CYS A 20 6.48 -11.53 5.90
CA CYS A 20 7.11 -12.81 6.19
C CYS A 20 8.63 -12.67 6.01
N ASN A 21 9.41 -13.35 6.85
CA ASN A 21 10.87 -13.33 6.76
C ASN A 21 11.45 -14.71 6.46
N GLN A 22 10.69 -15.52 5.71
CA GLN A 22 11.06 -16.88 5.36
C GLN A 22 11.65 -16.95 3.96
N PHE A 23 12.69 -17.77 3.79
CA PHE A 23 13.25 -18.12 2.49
C PHE A 23 12.57 -19.41 1.99
N ILE A 24 12.00 -19.37 0.79
CA ILE A 24 11.38 -20.56 0.17
C ILE A 24 12.46 -21.38 -0.56
N ARG A 25 13.47 -20.71 -1.11
CA ARG A 25 14.68 -21.29 -1.73
C ARG A 25 15.89 -20.45 -1.34
N ARG A 26 17.09 -20.99 -1.52
CA ARG A 26 18.38 -20.38 -1.09
C ARG A 26 18.58 -18.91 -1.51
N HIS A 27 17.85 -18.45 -2.53
CA HIS A 27 17.91 -17.06 -3.04
C HIS A 27 16.54 -16.37 -3.19
N HIS A 28 15.42 -16.99 -2.79
CA HIS A 28 14.08 -16.39 -2.94
C HIS A 28 13.44 -16.16 -1.57
N LYS A 29 13.27 -14.88 -1.23
CA LYS A 29 12.58 -14.43 -0.02
C LYS A 29 11.07 -14.33 -0.28
N LEU A 30 10.26 -14.92 0.58
CA LEU A 30 8.83 -14.64 0.62
C LEU A 30 8.61 -13.32 1.34
N LEU A 31 7.98 -12.35 0.67
CA LEU A 31 7.73 -11.03 1.27
C LEU A 31 6.60 -11.06 2.30
N GLY A 32 5.60 -11.92 2.10
CA GLY A 32 4.43 -12.04 2.97
C GLY A 32 3.12 -11.89 2.19
N ASP A 33 2.04 -11.61 2.92
CA ASP A 33 0.67 -11.56 2.38
C ASP A 33 0.10 -10.14 2.35
N LEU A 34 -0.67 -9.85 1.29
CA LEU A 34 -1.53 -8.67 1.21
C LEU A 34 -3.00 -9.12 1.21
N VAL A 35 -3.78 -8.57 2.14
CA VAL A 35 -5.22 -8.80 2.20
C VAL A 35 -5.94 -7.51 1.82
N LEU A 36 -6.60 -7.53 0.67
CA LEU A 36 -7.27 -6.38 0.07
C LEU A 36 -8.80 -6.49 0.20
N CYS A 37 -9.47 -5.38 0.49
CA CYS A 37 -10.92 -5.32 0.57
C CYS A 37 -11.54 -4.59 -0.63
N LYS A 38 -12.01 -5.35 -1.63
CA LYS A 38 -12.65 -4.83 -2.85
C LYS A 38 -13.69 -3.74 -2.57
N LYS A 39 -14.64 -3.99 -1.67
CA LYS A 39 -15.73 -3.06 -1.35
C LYS A 39 -15.23 -1.71 -0.81
N ILE A 40 -14.12 -1.70 -0.07
CA ILE A 40 -13.55 -0.45 0.46
C ILE A 40 -12.77 0.28 -0.64
N ILE A 41 -12.00 -0.45 -1.45
CA ILE A 41 -11.24 0.12 -2.58
C ILE A 41 -12.19 0.77 -3.59
N GLU A 42 -13.29 0.10 -3.96
CA GLU A 42 -14.33 0.68 -4.85
C GLU A 42 -15.01 1.91 -4.25
N LYS A 43 -15.28 1.89 -2.93
CA LYS A 43 -15.87 3.05 -2.25
C LYS A 43 -14.91 4.24 -2.22
N GLU A 44 -13.62 3.99 -1.98
CA GLU A 44 -12.59 5.03 -1.97
C GLU A 44 -12.34 5.60 -3.37
N SER A 45 -12.29 4.76 -4.41
CA SER A 45 -12.10 5.24 -5.77
C SER A 45 -13.22 6.19 -6.20
N LEU A 46 -14.47 5.87 -5.86
CA LEU A 46 -15.62 6.76 -6.10
C LEU A 46 -15.54 8.04 -5.26
N LYS A 47 -15.18 7.93 -3.97
CA LYS A 47 -15.10 9.07 -3.05
C LYS A 47 -14.05 10.10 -3.47
N TYR A 48 -12.91 9.63 -3.99
CA TYR A 48 -11.77 10.47 -4.34
C TYR A 48 -11.64 10.73 -5.84
N ASP A 49 -12.67 10.38 -6.63
CA ASP A 49 -12.69 10.52 -8.09
C ASP A 49 -11.43 9.94 -8.78
N LYS A 50 -11.04 8.74 -8.34
CA LYS A 50 -9.91 8.00 -8.89
C LYS A 50 -10.41 6.89 -9.81
N LEU A 51 -9.71 6.67 -10.91
CA LEU A 51 -9.90 5.46 -11.72
C LEU A 51 -9.71 4.23 -10.83
N LEU A 52 -10.68 3.32 -10.84
CA LEU A 52 -10.70 2.13 -9.97
C LEU A 52 -9.39 1.33 -10.10
N GLU A 53 -8.96 1.09 -11.33
CA GLU A 53 -7.71 0.37 -11.63
C GLU A 53 -6.47 1.07 -11.06
N SER A 54 -6.40 2.39 -11.20
CA SER A 54 -5.33 3.20 -10.63
C SER A 54 -5.30 3.13 -9.09
N HIS A 55 -6.48 3.10 -8.45
CA HIS A 55 -6.57 2.94 -6.99
C HIS A 55 -6.16 1.53 -6.54
N TRP A 56 -6.53 0.49 -7.28
CA TRP A 56 -6.02 -0.87 -7.04
C TRP A 56 -4.49 -0.95 -7.14
N ALA A 57 -3.92 -0.35 -8.18
CA ALA A 57 -2.47 -0.30 -8.36
C ALA A 57 -1.81 0.42 -7.19
N HIS A 58 -2.30 1.60 -6.80
CA HIS A 58 -1.76 2.37 -5.68
C HIS A 58 -1.76 1.56 -4.37
N ILE A 59 -2.90 0.98 -3.99
CA ILE A 59 -3.04 0.23 -2.74
C ILE A 59 -2.15 -1.04 -2.75
N THR A 60 -1.99 -1.69 -3.90
CA THR A 60 -1.12 -2.86 -4.04
C THR A 60 0.36 -2.49 -3.91
N ILE A 61 0.79 -1.39 -4.54
CA ILE A 61 2.16 -0.87 -4.41
C ILE A 61 2.43 -0.48 -2.96
N HIS A 62 1.54 0.28 -2.34
CA HIS A 62 1.62 0.69 -0.93
C HIS A 62 1.79 -0.52 -0.01
N GLY A 63 0.93 -1.54 -0.17
CA GLY A 63 1.03 -2.78 0.59
C GLY A 63 2.36 -3.50 0.41
N THR A 64 2.85 -3.56 -0.83
CA THR A 64 4.12 -4.22 -1.18
C THR A 64 5.30 -3.49 -0.57
N LEU A 65 5.30 -2.16 -0.55
CA LEU A 65 6.34 -1.36 0.11
C LEU A 65 6.37 -1.65 1.62
N HIS A 66 5.21 -1.82 2.26
CA HIS A 66 5.17 -2.29 3.65
C HIS A 66 5.77 -3.69 3.84
N LEU A 67 5.57 -4.62 2.90
CA LEU A 67 6.22 -5.94 2.96
C LEU A 67 7.75 -5.85 2.75
N LEU A 68 8.21 -4.83 2.03
CA LEU A 68 9.64 -4.54 1.83
C LEU A 68 10.27 -3.78 3.00
N GLY A 69 9.48 -3.37 4.00
CA GLY A 69 9.95 -2.70 5.22
C GLY A 69 9.90 -1.17 5.17
N TYR A 70 9.29 -0.58 4.14
CA TYR A 70 8.95 0.85 4.18
C TYR A 70 7.77 1.07 5.12
N ASP A 71 7.81 2.15 5.88
CA ASP A 71 6.73 2.54 6.81
C ASP A 71 6.50 4.05 6.72
N HIS A 72 5.53 4.54 7.47
CA HIS A 72 5.16 5.95 7.53
C HIS A 72 5.04 6.41 9.01
N GLN A 73 6.00 6.00 9.86
CA GLN A 73 5.93 6.31 11.30
C GLN A 73 6.36 7.75 11.60
N ASN A 74 7.19 8.34 10.73
CA ASN A 74 7.60 9.73 10.80
C ASN A 74 7.58 10.40 9.41
N ASN A 75 7.80 11.72 9.39
CA ASN A 75 7.74 12.51 8.17
C ASN A 75 8.80 12.10 7.13
N GLN A 76 10.01 11.74 7.57
CA GLN A 76 11.09 11.36 6.65
C GLN A 76 10.78 10.02 5.96
N GLU A 77 10.33 9.03 6.72
CA GLU A 77 9.89 7.74 6.20
C GLU A 77 8.71 7.89 5.23
N THR A 78 7.74 8.72 5.61
CA THR A 78 6.57 9.04 4.78
C THR A 78 7.01 9.65 3.46
N ASP A 79 7.87 10.67 3.48
CA ASP A 79 8.34 11.34 2.26
C ASP A 79 9.14 10.39 1.35
N ILE A 80 9.91 9.44 1.92
CA ILE A 80 10.62 8.41 1.14
C ILE A 80 9.63 7.45 0.48
N MET A 81 8.67 6.92 1.25
CA MET A 81 7.68 5.96 0.74
C MET A 81 6.80 6.59 -0.33
N GLU A 82 6.29 7.81 -0.11
CA GLU A 82 5.47 8.56 -1.07
C GLU A 82 6.21 8.83 -2.39
N LYS A 83 7.52 9.15 -2.33
CA LYS A 83 8.35 9.33 -3.55
C LYS A 83 8.46 8.05 -4.36
N ILE A 84 8.61 6.90 -3.70
CA ILE A 84 8.69 5.60 -4.37
C ILE A 84 7.34 5.24 -4.98
N GLU A 85 6.24 5.42 -4.24
CA GLU A 85 4.87 5.21 -4.75
C GLU A 85 4.62 6.06 -6.00
N ASN A 86 4.91 7.35 -5.94
CA ASN A 86 4.75 8.28 -7.06
C ASN A 86 5.57 7.85 -8.29
N LYS A 87 6.83 7.43 -8.09
CA LYS A 87 7.70 6.98 -9.19
C LYS A 87 7.13 5.74 -9.88
N ILE A 88 6.67 4.76 -9.11
CA ILE A 88 6.13 3.51 -9.67
C ILE A 88 4.79 3.79 -10.38
N MET A 89 3.91 4.57 -9.77
CA MET A 89 2.61 4.93 -10.37
C MET A 89 2.77 5.63 -11.72
N LEU A 90 3.69 6.58 -11.81
CA LEU A 90 4.02 7.24 -13.08
C LEU A 90 4.58 6.27 -14.12
N SER A 91 5.43 5.32 -13.71
CA SER A 91 5.98 4.30 -14.62
C SER A 91 4.92 3.35 -15.19
N LEU A 92 3.77 3.23 -14.51
CA LEU A 92 2.59 2.48 -14.95
C LEU A 92 1.58 3.35 -15.71
N ASN A 93 1.94 4.58 -16.09
CA ASN A 93 1.08 5.57 -16.75
C ASN A 93 -0.14 6.03 -15.91
N TYR A 94 -0.07 5.92 -14.58
CA TYR A 94 -1.07 6.50 -13.69
C TYR A 94 -0.62 7.86 -13.15
N LYS A 95 -1.60 8.66 -12.70
CA LYS A 95 -1.34 9.92 -11.99
C LYS A 95 -0.67 9.64 -10.64
N GLN A 96 0.11 10.61 -10.16
CA GLN A 96 0.69 10.55 -8.82
C GLN A 96 -0.41 10.51 -7.74
N PRO A 97 -0.38 9.56 -6.80
CA PRO A 97 -1.34 9.53 -5.70
C PRO A 97 -1.17 10.68 -4.71
N HIS A 98 0.05 11.21 -4.57
CA HIS A 98 0.39 12.27 -3.64
C HIS A 98 0.96 13.49 -4.37
N ILE A 99 0.52 14.69 -3.96
CA ILE A 99 1.08 15.95 -4.47
C ILE A 99 2.46 16.15 -3.83
N LEU A 100 3.48 16.44 -4.64
CA LEU A 100 4.81 16.80 -4.13
C LEU A 100 4.68 18.04 -3.24
N LYS A 101 5.05 17.90 -1.96
CA LYS A 101 5.11 19.04 -1.04
C LYS A 101 6.21 19.99 -1.51
N SER A 102 5.83 21.20 -1.88
CA SER A 102 6.78 22.31 -2.10
C SER A 102 7.35 22.72 -0.73
N TYR A 103 8.65 22.53 -0.55
CA TYR A 103 9.41 23.04 0.61
C TYR A 103 9.73 24.52 0.44
#